data_AF-A0A822CR36-F1
#
_entry.id   AF-A0A822CR36-F1
#
_cell.length_a   1.000
_cell.length_b   1.000
_cell.length_c   1.000
_cell.angle_alpha   90.00
_cell.angle_beta   90.00
_cell.angle_gamma   90.00
#
_symmetry.space_group_name_H-M   'P 1'
#
loop_
_entity.id
_entity.type
_entity.pdbx_description
1 polymer ?
#
loop_
_entity_poly.entity_id
_entity_poly.type
_entity_poly.pdbx_seq_one_letter_code
_entity_poly.pdbx_strand_id
1 'polypeptide(L)'
;MFIFLYRADKVDIIIRIEKERLHRLNMDGKVQVLSIQSVTKQKINRNAAAIDSQNNSLNVGDMSRQGQIKHVYRHFVFIFCHTLTENGGIFVLSSIPSNPINTVPMSPLRITSPSPHTS
;
A
#
# COMPACT_ATOMS: atom_id res chain seq x y z
N MET A 1 14.25 12.38 1.06
CA MET A 1 14.84 11.02 0.99
C MET A 1 13.94 10.09 1.78
N PHE A 2 13.49 8.98 1.21
CA PHE A 2 12.67 7.99 1.90
C PHE A 2 13.53 6.81 2.39
N ILE A 3 13.24 6.28 3.57
CA ILE A 3 13.99 5.16 4.15
C ILE A 3 13.13 3.90 4.04
N PHE A 4 13.60 2.94 3.26
CA PHE A 4 12.95 1.62 3.11
C PHE A 4 13.61 0.59 4.01
N LEU A 5 12.79 -0.17 4.72
CA LEU A 5 13.20 -1.30 5.55
C LEU A 5 12.81 -2.60 4.85
N TYR A 6 13.80 -3.47 4.65
CA TYR A 6 13.57 -4.81 4.10
C TYR A 6 13.57 -5.81 5.25
N ARG A 7 12.59 -6.70 5.26
CA ARG A 7 12.50 -7.78 6.23
C ARG A 7 12.00 -9.05 5.56
N ALA A 8 12.90 -10.00 5.33
CA ALA A 8 12.58 -11.29 4.71
C ALA A 8 11.84 -11.10 3.38
N ASP A 9 10.51 -11.29 3.36
CA ASP A 9 9.62 -11.18 2.20
C ASP A 9 8.78 -9.87 2.18
N LYS A 10 9.10 -8.91 3.04
CA LYS A 10 8.35 -7.65 3.23
C LYS A 10 9.23 -6.42 3.05
N VAL A 11 8.60 -5.32 2.64
CA VAL A 11 9.19 -3.98 2.59
C VAL A 11 8.28 -2.99 3.30
N ASP A 12 8.87 -2.15 4.15
CA ASP A 12 8.17 -1.04 4.78
C ASP A 12 8.90 0.26 4.48
N ILE A 13 8.22 1.39 4.64
CA ILE A 13 8.80 2.72 4.52
C ILE A 13 8.65 3.49 5.82
N ILE A 14 9.73 4.11 6.30
CA ILE A 14 9.68 5.02 7.44
C ILE A 14 9.07 6.33 6.98
N ILE A 15 7.93 6.67 7.55
CA ILE A 15 7.16 7.90 7.24
C ILE A 15 7.31 8.97 8.33
N ARG A 16 7.74 8.58 9.54
CA ARG A 16 8.03 9.51 10.64
C ARG A 16 9.02 8.89 11.61
N ILE A 17 9.94 9.72 12.10
CA ILE A 17 10.94 9.37 13.10
C ILE A 17 10.67 10.21 14.34
N GLU A 18 10.60 9.56 15.50
CA GLU A 18 10.54 10.18 16.81
C GLU A 18 11.77 9.78 17.63
N LYS A 19 11.90 10.30 18.86
CA LYS A 19 13.10 10.08 19.69
C LYS A 19 13.44 8.59 19.89
N GLU A 20 12.43 7.76 20.12
CA GLU A 20 12.62 6.32 20.42
C GLU A 20 11.76 5.41 19.53
N ARG A 21 10.94 6.01 18.67
CA ARG A 21 9.92 5.32 17.88
C ARG A 21 10.03 5.66 16.40
N LEU A 22 9.70 4.69 15.57
CA LEU A 22 9.61 4.82 14.12
C LEU A 22 8.21 4.46 13.68
N HIS A 23 7.60 5.32 12.87
CA HIS A 23 6.36 5.00 12.20
C HIS A 23 6.71 4.46 10.81
N ARG A 24 6.37 3.20 10.58
CA ARG A 24 6.51 2.55 9.29
C ARG A 24 5.15 2.37 8.63
N LEU A 25 5.07 2.60 7.34
CA LEU A 25 3.97 2.17 6.49
C LEU A 25 4.37 0.84 5.84
N ASN A 26 3.55 -0.20 6.02
CA ASN A 26 3.81 -1.52 5.48
C ASN A 26 3.19 -1.72 4.09
N MET A 27 3.47 -2.86 3.45
CA MET A 27 2.92 -3.20 2.12
C MET A 27 1.40 -3.33 2.08
N ASP A 28 0.74 -3.54 3.22
CA ASP A 28 -0.72 -3.61 3.34
C ASP A 28 -1.37 -2.22 3.48
N GLY A 29 -0.57 -1.14 3.38
CA GLY A 29 -1.06 0.23 3.57
C GLY A 29 -1.34 0.62 5.01
N LYS A 30 -0.86 -0.16 6.00
CA LYS A 30 -1.08 0.10 7.44
C LYS A 30 0.14 0.74 8.07
N VAL A 31 -0.11 1.75 8.90
CA VAL A 31 0.92 2.38 9.72
C VAL A 31 1.11 1.60 11.02
N GLN A 32 2.34 1.25 11.33
CA GLN A 32 2.72 0.60 12.59
C GLN A 32 3.89 1.34 13.23
N VAL A 33 3.91 1.35 14.56
CA VAL A 33 4.99 1.99 15.31
C VAL A 33 5.93 0.94 15.88
N LEU A 34 7.22 1.13 15.67
CA LEU A 34 8.29 0.26 16.15
C LEU A 34 9.22 1.03 17.07
N SER A 35 9.92 0.32 17.97
CA SER A 35 11.08 0.89 18.65
C SER A 35 12.27 0.94 17.70
N ILE A 36 13.10 1.99 17.79
CA ILE A 36 14.30 2.11 16.96
C ILE A 36 15.23 0.90 17.15
N GLN A 37 15.33 0.38 18.39
CA GLN A 37 16.18 -0.76 18.72
C GLN A 37 15.76 -2.07 18.03
N SER A 38 14.50 -2.20 17.63
CA SER A 38 13.99 -3.40 16.95
C SER A 38 14.32 -3.47 15.45
N VAL A 39 14.88 -2.41 14.87
CA VAL A 39 15.12 -2.32 13.43
C VAL A 39 16.52 -2.82 13.08
N THR A 40 16.59 -3.99 12.44
CA THR A 40 17.83 -4.56 11.92
C THR A 40 18.08 -4.10 10.48
N LYS A 41 19.34 -3.73 10.16
CA LYS A 41 19.74 -3.38 8.78
C LYS A 41 19.73 -4.63 7.90
N GLN A 42 18.94 -4.64 6.83
CA GLN A 42 19.01 -5.66 5.77
C GLN A 42 19.63 -5.09 4.49
N LYS A 43 20.30 -5.97 3.73
CA LYS A 43 20.93 -5.63 2.45
C LYS A 43 19.85 -5.28 1.42
N ILE A 44 19.98 -4.11 0.81
CA ILE A 44 19.01 -3.59 -0.17
C ILE A 44 19.36 -4.16 -1.56
N ASN A 45 18.39 -4.77 -2.24
CA ASN A 45 18.48 -4.99 -3.68
C ASN A 45 17.87 -3.78 -4.40
N ARG A 46 18.69 -3.04 -5.15
CA ARG A 46 18.31 -1.77 -5.77
C ARG A 46 17.66 -1.93 -7.16
N ASN A 47 17.71 -3.12 -7.76
CA ASN A 47 17.19 -3.38 -9.11
C ASN A 47 15.91 -4.20 -9.06
N ALA A 48 14.79 -3.55 -8.74
CA ALA A 48 13.47 -4.15 -8.85
C ALA A 48 12.62 -3.37 -9.85
N ALA A 49 12.05 -4.10 -10.80
CA ALA A 49 11.03 -3.62 -11.74
C ALA A 49 9.75 -4.45 -11.51
N ALA A 50 8.60 -3.81 -11.70
CA ALA A 50 7.29 -4.46 -11.63
C ALA A 50 6.56 -4.28 -12.96
N ILE A 51 5.49 -5.04 -13.12
CA ILE A 51 4.60 -4.93 -14.28
C ILE A 51 3.19 -4.68 -13.73
N ASP A 52 2.44 -3.80 -14.37
CA ASP A 52 1.03 -3.55 -14.05
C ASP A 52 0.08 -4.54 -14.76
N SER A 53 -1.22 -4.37 -14.53
CA SER A 53 -2.25 -5.23 -15.13
C SER A 53 -2.39 -5.10 -16.66
N GLN A 54 -1.77 -4.08 -17.27
CA GLN A 54 -1.76 -3.85 -18.71
C GLN A 54 -0.42 -4.25 -19.36
N ASN A 55 0.40 -5.04 -18.65
CA ASN A 55 1.73 -5.44 -19.08
C ASN A 55 2.73 -4.28 -19.24
N ASN A 56 2.46 -3.11 -18.66
CA ASN A 56 3.38 -2.00 -18.69
C ASN A 56 4.40 -2.09 -17.54
N SER A 57 5.67 -1.86 -17.86
CA SER A 57 6.76 -1.86 -16.87
C SER A 57 6.66 -0.62 -15.98
N LEU A 58 6.67 -0.85 -14.67
CA LEU A 58 6.71 0.18 -13.64
C LEU A 58 8.12 0.25 -13.06
N ASN A 59 8.80 1.36 -13.29
CA ASN A 59 10.17 1.58 -12.82
C ASN A 59 10.22 2.68 -11.75
N VAL A 60 11.21 2.58 -10.88
CA VAL A 60 11.49 3.63 -9.90
C VAL A 60 11.86 4.93 -10.62
N GLY A 61 11.20 6.02 -10.26
CA GLY A 61 11.38 7.34 -10.87
C GLY A 61 10.25 7.74 -11.82
N ASP A 62 9.54 6.77 -12.38
CA ASP A 62 8.44 7.02 -13.33
C ASP A 62 7.28 7.78 -12.66
N MET A 63 6.57 8.58 -13.45
CA MET A 63 5.34 9.26 -13.03
C MET A 63 4.13 8.42 -13.46
N SER A 64 3.43 7.82 -12.50
CA SER A 64 2.13 7.20 -12.74
C SER A 64 1.01 8.24 -12.61
N ARG A 65 -0.22 7.85 -12.98
CA ARG A 65 -1.42 8.68 -12.77
C ARG A 65 -1.64 9.09 -11.31
N GLN A 66 -1.08 8.32 -10.38
CA GLN A 66 -1.26 8.48 -8.94
C GLN A 66 -0.07 9.17 -8.25
N GLY A 67 1.04 9.40 -8.96
CA GLY A 67 2.22 10.08 -8.43
C GLY A 67 3.55 9.46 -8.89
N GLN A 68 4.64 9.88 -8.27
CA GLN A 68 5.98 9.38 -8.60
C GLN A 68 6.24 8.03 -7.94
N ILE A 69 6.69 7.05 -8.71
CA ILE A 69 7.10 5.74 -8.19
C ILE A 69 8.42 5.91 -7.43
N LYS A 70 8.41 5.65 -6.12
CA LYS A 70 9.58 5.76 -5.24
C LYS A 70 10.24 4.43 -4.97
N HIS A 71 9.47 3.36 -4.95
CA HIS A 71 10.02 2.02 -4.77
C HIS A 71 9.10 0.96 -5.36
N VAL A 72 9.73 -0.10 -5.85
CA VAL A 72 9.06 -1.25 -6.41
C VAL A 72 9.60 -2.49 -5.72
N TYR A 73 8.70 -3.34 -5.22
CA TYR A 73 9.05 -4.61 -4.59
C TYR A 73 8.05 -5.69 -5.00
N ARG A 74 8.47 -6.61 -5.87
CA ARG A 74 7.60 -7.64 -6.45
C ARG A 74 6.39 -6.99 -7.14
N HIS A 75 5.17 -7.23 -6.65
CA HIS A 75 3.95 -6.59 -7.14
C HIS A 75 3.53 -5.36 -6.31
N PHE A 76 4.30 -4.96 -5.30
CA PHE A 76 4.00 -3.77 -4.50
C PHE A 76 4.74 -2.55 -5.06
N VAL A 77 4.01 -1.44 -5.18
CA VAL A 77 4.51 -0.19 -5.73
C VAL A 77 4.25 0.92 -4.70
N PHE A 78 5.32 1.55 -4.23
CA PHE A 78 5.27 2.70 -3.33
C PHE A 78 5.29 3.98 -4.15
N ILE A 79 4.25 4.79 -4.00
CA ILE A 79 4.03 6.01 -4.78
C ILE A 79 4.03 7.21 -3.86
N PHE A 80 4.68 8.27 -4.31
CA PHE A 80 4.63 9.59 -3.69
C PHE A 80 3.70 10.51 -4.47
N CYS A 81 2.70 11.04 -3.81
CA CYS A 81 1.80 12.06 -4.33
C CYS A 81 1.95 13.35 -3.53
N HIS A 82 2.30 14.44 -4.23
CA HIS A 82 2.60 15.73 -3.60
C HIS A 82 1.36 16.42 -2.99
N THR A 83 0.16 16.07 -3.46
CA THR A 83 -1.11 16.62 -2.98
C THR A 83 -1.67 15.86 -1.78
N LEU A 84 -1.14 14.66 -1.49
CA LEU A 84 -1.52 13.87 -0.32
C LEU A 84 -0.64 14.27 0.86
N THR A 85 -1.25 14.67 1.97
CA THR A 85 -0.53 15.03 3.21
C THR A 85 -0.37 13.87 4.18
N GLU A 86 -1.27 12.88 4.10
CA GLU A 86 -1.21 11.67 4.92
C GLU A 86 0.09 10.90 4.69
N ASN A 87 0.72 10.41 5.77
CA ASN A 87 1.94 9.60 5.72
C ASN A 87 3.10 10.24 4.94
N GLY A 88 3.13 11.58 4.87
CA GLY A 88 4.13 12.32 4.08
C GLY A 88 3.94 12.16 2.58
N GLY A 89 2.71 11.88 2.13
CA GLY A 89 2.34 11.73 0.72
C GLY A 89 2.65 10.36 0.11
N ILE A 90 3.05 9.39 0.93
CA ILE A 90 3.37 8.04 0.47
C ILE A 90 2.21 7.07 0.73
N PHE A 91 1.91 6.25 -0.27
CA PHE A 91 1.01 5.10 -0.16
C PHE A 91 1.50 3.93 -1.01
N VAL A 92 0.90 2.75 -0.80
CA VAL A 92 1.25 1.50 -1.47
C VAL A 92 0.11 1.04 -2.35
N LEU A 93 0.45 0.53 -3.53
CA LEU A 93 -0.46 -0.21 -4.40
C LEU A 93 0.06 -1.62 -4.63
N SER A 94 -0.86 -2.57 -4.78
CA SER A 94 -0.57 -3.89 -5.34
C SER A 94 -0.90 -3.86 -6.83
N SER A 95 0.08 -4.16 -7.70
CA SER A 95 -0.08 -4.24 -9.15
C SER A 95 -0.94 -5.44 -9.56
N ILE A 96 -1.04 -6.44 -8.69
CA ILE A 96 -2.01 -7.53 -8.81
C ILE A 96 -3.26 -7.09 -8.06
N PRO A 97 -4.46 -7.10 -8.69
CA PRO A 97 -5.70 -6.94 -7.94
C PRO A 97 -5.76 -8.09 -6.93
N SER A 98 -5.49 -7.78 -5.65
CA SER A 98 -5.83 -8.68 -4.57
C SER A 98 -7.34 -8.83 -4.65
N ASN A 99 -7.80 -10.02 -5.03
CA ASN A 99 -9.20 -10.38 -5.03
C ASN A 99 -9.86 -9.79 -3.76
N PRO A 100 -10.88 -8.92 -3.84
CA PRO A 100 -11.45 -8.26 -2.67
C PRO A 100 -12.31 -9.26 -1.89
N ILE A 101 -11.69 -10.24 -1.24
CA ILE A 101 -12.35 -11.09 -0.26
C ILE A 101 -12.40 -10.26 1.02
N ASN A 102 -13.55 -9.59 1.21
CA ASN A 102 -13.99 -8.72 2.32
C ASN A 102 -14.28 -7.26 1.95
N THR A 103 -14.91 -7.03 0.81
CA THR A 103 -15.97 -6.02 0.78
C THR A 103 -17.24 -6.77 0.43
N VAL A 104 -17.95 -7.25 1.44
CA VAL A 104 -19.39 -7.47 1.27
C VAL A 104 -19.94 -6.14 0.76
N PRO A 105 -20.51 -6.06 -0.46
CA PRO A 105 -21.39 -4.95 -0.73
C PRO A 105 -22.47 -5.07 0.33
N MET A 106 -22.63 -4.05 1.19
CA MET A 106 -23.88 -3.90 1.91
C MET A 106 -24.96 -3.87 0.82
N SER A 107 -25.64 -4.99 0.63
CA SER A 107 -26.93 -4.98 -0.04
C SER A 107 -27.79 -3.99 0.74
N PRO A 108 -28.40 -2.97 0.11
CA PRO A 108 -29.45 -2.25 0.81
C PRO A 108 -30.51 -3.29 1.18
N LEU A 109 -30.83 -3.36 2.48
CA LEU A 109 -31.94 -4.15 3.01
C LEU A 109 -33.19 -3.82 2.19
N ARG A 110 -33.53 -4.68 1.23
CA ARG A 110 -34.81 -4.61 0.52
C ARG A 110 -35.86 -5.14 1.48
N ILE A 111 -36.45 -4.25 2.25
CA ILE A 111 -37.72 -4.52 2.93
C ILE A 111 -38.79 -4.53 1.83
N THR A 112 -39.01 -5.67 1.21
CA THR A 112 -40.26 -5.91 0.47
C THR A 112 -41.29 -6.43 1.45
N SER A 113 -42.30 -5.58 1.69
CA SER A 113 -43.55 -5.85 2.40
C SER A 113 -44.26 -7.13 1.89
N PRO A 114 -45.06 -7.81 2.73
CA PRO A 114 -45.72 -9.05 2.36
C PRO A 114 -46.78 -8.84 1.26
N SER A 115 -46.81 -9.76 0.30
CA SER A 115 -47.79 -9.82 -0.78
C SER A 115 -49.23 -9.96 -0.25
N PRO A 116 -50.21 -9.23 -0.80
CA PRO A 116 -51.61 -9.54 -0.57
C PRO A 116 -52.01 -10.75 -1.42
N HIS A 117 -52.44 -11.82 -0.77
CA HIS A 117 -53.27 -12.85 -1.38
C HIS A 117 -54.58 -12.20 -1.82
N THR A 118 -55.01 -12.44 -3.06
CA THR A 118 -56.43 -12.36 -3.41
C THR A 118 -56.73 -13.28 -4.60
N SER A 119 -57.61 -14.24 -4.29
CA SER A 119 -58.42 -15.17 -5.07
C SER A 119 -57.90 -15.76 -6.38
#